data_AF-A0A968R3E8-F1
#
_entry.id   AF-A0A968R3E8-F1
#
_cell.length_a   1.000
_cell.length_b   1.000
_cell.length_c   1.000
_cell.angle_alpha   90.00
_cell.angle_beta   90.00
_cell.angle_gamma   90.00
#
_symmetry.space_group_name_H-M   'P 1'
#
loop_
_entity.id
_entity.type
_entity.pdbx_description
1 polymer ?
#
loop_
_entity_poly.entity_id
_entity_poly.type
_entity_poly.pdbx_seq_one_letter_code
_entity_poly.pdbx_strand_id
1 'polypeptide(L)'
;MDRKIYAIVNIECQKLFVGEADRLTNAWPPLLALLNSRKYSDIEFQAAWNRAANQRYFSFHTWQDLADLANSCDVLGLPNCETSR
;
A
#
# COMPACT_ATOMS: atom_id res chain seq x y z
N MET A 1 -24.84 -0.34 6.64
CA MET A 1 -23.57 0.34 6.35
C MET A 1 -22.59 -0.73 5.91
N ASP A 2 -22.25 -0.78 4.63
CA ASP A 2 -21.23 -1.71 4.16
C ASP A 2 -19.88 -1.32 4.75
N ARG A 3 -19.27 -2.23 5.50
CA ARG A 3 -17.93 -2.07 6.01
C ARG A 3 -16.97 -2.25 4.84
N LYS A 4 -16.54 -1.14 4.25
CA LYS A 4 -15.49 -1.16 3.23
C LYS A 4 -14.21 -1.72 3.83
N ILE A 5 -13.60 -2.66 3.11
CA ILE A 5 -12.31 -3.25 3.43
C ILE A 5 -11.30 -2.71 2.42
N TYR A 6 -10.11 -2.39 2.89
CA TYR A 6 -9.03 -1.82 2.12
C TYR A 6 -7.83 -2.76 2.11
N ALA A 7 -7.14 -2.82 0.98
CA ALA A 7 -5.97 -3.64 0.78
C ALA A 7 -4.69 -2.81 0.91
N ILE A 8 -3.76 -3.34 1.70
CA ILE A 8 -2.39 -2.82 1.84
C ILE A 8 -1.44 -3.94 1.42
N VAL A 9 -0.44 -3.62 0.61
CA VAL A 9 0.69 -4.51 0.35
C VAL A 9 1.82 -4.22 1.32
N ASN A 10 2.32 -5.25 1.99
CA ASN A 10 3.40 -5.18 2.98
C ASN A 10 4.67 -5.77 2.38
N ILE A 11 5.78 -5.06 2.54
CA ILE A 11 7.08 -5.40 1.97
C ILE A 11 8.16 -4.96 2.94
N GLU A 12 8.92 -5.92 3.48
CA GLU A 12 9.86 -5.66 4.56
C GLU A 12 9.15 -4.86 5.69
N CYS A 13 9.65 -3.67 6.03
CA CYS A 13 9.05 -2.78 7.03
C CYS A 13 8.10 -1.73 6.43
N GLN A 14 7.85 -1.77 5.12
CA GLN A 14 7.08 -0.75 4.41
C GLN A 14 5.71 -1.26 3.99
N LYS A 15 4.76 -0.32 3.92
CA LYS A 15 3.36 -0.59 3.63
C LYS A 15 2.89 0.36 2.53
N LEU A 16 2.16 -0.16 1.56
CA LEU A 16 1.60 0.62 0.46
C LEU A 16 0.10 0.37 0.36
N PHE A 17 -0.67 1.44 0.43
CA PHE A 17 -2.10 1.42 0.18
C PHE A 17 -2.37 1.11 -1.30
N VAL A 18 -3.26 0.14 -1.56
CA VAL A 18 -3.61 -0.28 -2.93
C VAL A 18 -5.02 0.17 -3.32
N GLY A 19 -5.98 0.13 -2.39
CA GLY A 19 -7.36 0.53 -2.66
C GLY A 19 -8.39 -0.29 -1.90
N GLU A 20 -9.66 -0.17 -2.28
CA GLU A 20 -10.75 -1.02 -1.76
C GLU A 20 -10.54 -2.48 -2.20
N ALA A 21 -10.75 -3.43 -1.29
CA ALA A 21 -10.44 -4.84 -1.49
C ALA A 21 -11.30 -5.49 -2.58
N ASP A 22 -12.57 -5.07 -2.72
CA ASP A 22 -13.48 -5.47 -3.78
C ASP A 22 -13.06 -4.99 -5.18
N ARG A 23 -12.19 -3.97 -5.24
CA ARG A 23 -11.60 -3.42 -6.47
C ARG A 23 -10.15 -3.82 -6.67
N LEU A 24 -9.61 -4.70 -5.84
CA LEU A 24 -8.20 -5.08 -5.87
C LEU A 24 -7.77 -5.66 -7.22
N THR A 25 -8.64 -6.42 -7.87
CA THR A 25 -8.41 -6.98 -9.22
C THR A 25 -8.19 -5.91 -10.29
N ASN A 26 -8.73 -4.71 -10.08
CA ASN A 26 -8.55 -3.57 -11.00
C ASN A 26 -7.41 -2.65 -10.55
N ALA A 27 -7.26 -2.43 -9.24
CA ALA A 27 -6.27 -1.50 -8.68
C ALA A 27 -4.85 -2.09 -8.67
N TRP A 28 -4.70 -3.38 -8.38
CA TRP A 28 -3.39 -4.00 -8.21
C TRP A 28 -2.59 -4.18 -9.52
N PRO A 29 -3.16 -4.68 -10.63
CA PRO A 29 -2.38 -4.89 -11.85
C PRO A 29 -1.61 -3.67 -12.37
N PRO A 30 -2.21 -2.46 -12.49
CA PRO A 30 -1.46 -1.29 -12.95
C PRO A 30 -0.36 -0.87 -11.96
N LEU A 31 -0.62 -0.97 -10.65
CA LEU A 31 0.37 -0.67 -9.61
C LEU A 31 1.53 -1.67 -9.63
N LEU A 32 1.23 -2.96 -9.78
CA LEU A 32 2.21 -4.02 -9.94
C LEU A 32 3.07 -3.83 -11.20
N ALA A 33 2.46 -3.44 -12.33
CA ALA A 33 3.19 -3.14 -13.55
C ALA A 33 4.16 -1.97 -13.35
N LEU A 34 3.74 -0.92 -12.64
CA LEU A 34 4.59 0.22 -12.30
C LEU A 34 5.79 -0.20 -11.45
N LEU A 35 5.55 -0.98 -10.39
CA LEU A 35 6.58 -1.51 -9.49
C LEU A 35 7.58 -2.43 -10.21
N ASN A 36 7.09 -3.32 -11.08
CA ASN A 36 7.93 -4.20 -11.88
C ASN A 36 8.72 -3.45 -12.96
N SER A 37 8.20 -2.32 -13.45
CA SER A 37 8.92 -1.45 -14.37
C SER A 37 9.96 -0.54 -13.70
N ARG A 38 10.08 -0.60 -12.37
CA ARG A 38 10.96 0.24 -11.54
C ARG A 38 10.66 1.74 -11.65
N LYS A 39 9.40 2.09 -11.86
CA LYS A 39 8.94 3.48 -12.05
C LYS A 39 8.05 3.97 -10.91
N TYR A 40 8.00 3.25 -9.79
CA TYR A 40 7.31 3.75 -8.61
C TYR A 40 8.07 4.95 -8.03
N SER A 41 7.34 6.01 -7.68
CA SER A 41 7.91 7.31 -7.31
C SER A 41 8.67 7.29 -5.98
N ASP A 42 8.27 6.41 -5.06
CA ASP A 42 8.95 6.23 -3.79
C ASP A 42 10.18 5.34 -3.97
N ILE A 43 11.37 5.93 -3.86
CA ILE A 43 12.65 5.26 -4.13
C ILE A 43 12.93 4.17 -3.10
N GLU A 44 12.61 4.41 -1.83
CA GLU A 44 12.86 3.45 -0.76
C GLU A 44 11.95 2.22 -0.92
N PHE A 45 10.67 2.46 -1.20
CA PHE A 45 9.71 1.41 -1.52
C PHE A 45 10.08 0.65 -2.78
N GLN A 46 10.51 1.34 -3.83
CA GLN A 46 10.96 0.70 -5.05
C GLN A 46 12.19 -0.18 -4.81
N ALA A 47 13.11 0.25 -3.94
CA ALA A 47 14.27 -0.55 -3.55
C ALA A 47 13.86 -1.78 -2.73
N ALA A 48 12.98 -1.62 -1.73
CA ALA A 48 12.43 -2.74 -0.96
C ALA A 48 11.67 -3.72 -1.86
N TRP A 49 10.83 -3.24 -2.78
CA TRP A 49 10.15 -4.05 -3.79
C TRP A 49 11.13 -4.92 -4.57
N ASN A 50 12.23 -4.33 -5.06
CA ASN A 50 13.22 -5.02 -5.87
C ASN A 50 14.00 -6.09 -5.08
N ARG A 51 14.24 -5.87 -3.77
CA ARG A 51 14.93 -6.84 -2.91
C ARG A 51 14.03 -7.98 -2.45
N ALA A 52 12.77 -7.68 -2.15
CA ALA A 52 11.91 -8.59 -1.39
C ALA A 52 11.49 -9.86 -2.14
N ALA A 53 11.75 -9.99 -3.45
CA ALA A 53 11.43 -11.13 -4.32
C ALA A 53 10.04 -11.78 -4.06
N ASN A 54 9.93 -12.64 -3.04
CA ASN A 54 8.74 -13.41 -2.66
C ASN A 54 8.13 -13.02 -1.30
N GLN A 55 8.75 -12.13 -0.53
CA GLN A 55 8.27 -11.65 0.78
C GLN A 55 7.31 -10.47 0.61
N ARG A 56 6.20 -10.71 -0.07
CA ARG A 56 5.16 -9.71 -0.34
C ARG A 56 3.82 -10.31 0.03
N TYR A 57 3.06 -9.66 0.90
CA TYR A 57 1.75 -10.15 1.30
C TYR A 57 0.76 -9.00 1.47
N PHE A 58 -0.51 -9.31 1.23
CA PHE A 58 -1.60 -8.37 1.48
C PHE A 58 -2.08 -8.48 2.92
N SER A 59 -2.39 -7.33 3.50
CA SER A 59 -3.21 -7.23 4.70
C SER A 59 -4.46 -6.42 4.39
N PHE A 60 -5.56 -6.75 5.05
CA PHE A 60 -6.86 -6.14 4.81
C PHE A 60 -7.35 -5.44 6.06
N HIS A 61 -7.77 -4.19 5.90
CA HIS A 61 -8.05 -3.28 7.00
C HIS A 61 -9.37 -2.56 6.78
N THR A 62 -10.07 -2.24 7.86
CA THR A 62 -11.18 -1.29 7.81
C THR A 62 -10.67 0.15 7.75
N TRP A 63 -11.55 1.11 7.47
CA TRP A 63 -11.18 2.53 7.55
C TRP A 63 -10.73 2.97 8.95
N GLN A 64 -11.31 2.36 10.00
CA GLN A 64 -10.93 2.66 11.38
C GLN A 64 -9.50 2.19 11.67
N ASP A 65 -9.15 0.97 11.24
CA ASP A 65 -7.79 0.45 11.36
C ASP A 65 -6.79 1.33 10.57
N LEU A 66 -7.20 1.82 9.40
CA LEU A 66 -6.39 2.74 8.60
C LEU A 66 -6.20 4.10 9.26
N ALA A 67 -7.19 4.62 9.98
CA ALA A 67 -7.06 5.90 10.68
C ALA A 67 -6.00 5.82 11.79
N ASP A 68 -5.94 4.69 12.51
CA ASP A 68 -4.92 4.45 13.53
C ASP A 68 -3.52 4.32 12.91
N LEU A 69 -3.42 3.69 11.73
CA LEU A 69 -2.17 3.59 10.95
C LEU A 69 -1.78 4.92 10.26
N ALA A 70 -2.75 5.77 9.93
CA ALA A 70 -2.51 7.07 9.32
C ALA A 70 -1.84 8.02 10.32
N ASN A 71 -2.24 7.94 11.59
CA ASN A 71 -1.64 8.74 12.67
C ASN A 71 -0.13 8.44 12.86
N SER A 72 0.35 7.27 12.41
CA SER A 72 1.78 6.95 12.39
C SER A 72 2.47 7.22 11.05
N CYS A 73 1.74 7.63 10.01
CA CYS A 73 2.26 7.82 8.65
C CYS A 73 3.00 6.60 8.07
N ASP A 74 2.71 5.39 8.57
CA ASP A 74 3.47 4.17 8.22
C ASP A 74 3.07 3.59 6.86
N VAL A 75 2.04 4.15 6.20
CA VAL A 75 1.45 3.60 4.96
C VAL A 75 1.55 4.62 3.83
N LEU A 76 2.33 4.28 2.81
CA LEU A 76 2.48 5.07 1.59
C LEU A 76 1.19 5.08 0.76
N GLY A 77 0.87 6.23 0.16
CA GLY A 77 -0.29 6.40 -0.73
C GLY A 77 -1.64 6.46 -0.01
N LEU A 78 -1.66 6.51 1.32
CA LEU A 78 -2.88 6.70 2.09
C LEU A 78 -3.32 8.17 2.02
N PRO A 79 -4.56 8.49 1.62
CA PRO A 79 -4.98 9.86 1.29
C PRO A 79 -5.00 10.86 2.46
N ASN A 80 -4.89 10.37 3.70
CA ASN A 80 -4.93 11.20 4.91
C ASN A 80 -3.58 11.29 5.65
N CYS A 81 -2.52 10.68 5.13
CA CYS A 81 -1.17 10.93 5.62
C CYS A 81 -0.69 12.23 4.96
N GLU A 82 -0.95 13.38 5.58
CA GLU A 82 -0.19 14.59 5.23
C GLU A 82 1.28 14.29 5.51
N THR A 83 2.08 14.17 4.45
CA THR A 83 3.53 14.06 4.56
C THR A 83 4.01 15.32 5.26
N SER A 84 4.24 15.26 6.58
CA SER A 84 4.94 16.32 7.30
C SER A 84 6.29 16.51 6.60
N ARG A 85 6.37 17.63 5.90
CA ARG A 85 7.50 18.09 5.12
C ARG A 85 8.48 18.83 6.02
#